data_AF-A0A6I7PTY5-F1
#
_entry.id   AF-A0A6I7PTY5-F1
#
_cell.length_a   1.000
_cell.length_b   1.000
_cell.length_c   1.000
_cell.angle_alpha   90.00
_cell.angle_beta   90.00
_cell.angle_gamma   90.00
#
_symmetry.space_group_name_H-M   'P 1'
#
loop_
_entity.id
_entity.type
_entity.pdbx_description
1 polymer ?
#
loop_
_entity_poly.entity_id
_entity_poly.type
_entity_poly.pdbx_seq_one_letter_code
_entity_poly.pdbx_strand_id
1 'polypeptide(L)'
;MPQPPRHPRRRAPPPHRHREGPRREGQYLHDALRRPARPLCAARVRPPRRGAHHRPHDADVAPAHPAGRARPRAGRGAAVRIVFLGAGAFGIPTLDALARGHDLRAIVTQPDKPAGRSRALTPTPIGVWRDEHAQGTPIFKPRDINDPDAPDALHAVRAIGADAWVIIAYGQKLGEPLLEDRFAINLHASLLPRWRGAAPINHAILAGDTQTGNSVITIAQRMDAGLVLGQSRRPIEPTRTAGELHDDLASDGPALVLRVLDEFAHDTLKPVEQDEALVTRATKLGRADGWVDFHRPARECRCRVHALTPWPGVDVRCGAEPLRLLRVQDLEPDAQQLTVAPPGQLLDAAEGVIACAGGTALRLLEVQPPGKNPMAWREYQRGRADRVVRGVRFEGGPPPC
;
A
#
# COMPACT_ATOMS: atom_id res chain seq x y z
N MET A 1 -6.43 -24.40 -72.48
CA MET A 1 -7.07 -24.44 -71.15
C MET A 1 -6.41 -25.56 -70.34
N PRO A 2 -5.45 -25.24 -69.45
CA PRO A 2 -4.50 -26.20 -68.89
C PRO A 2 -4.89 -26.74 -67.51
N GLN A 3 -4.32 -27.92 -67.19
CA GLN A 3 -4.49 -28.74 -65.98
C GLN A 3 -3.84 -28.13 -64.71
N PRO A 4 -4.25 -28.57 -63.50
CA PRO A 4 -3.78 -28.00 -62.23
C PRO A 4 -2.40 -28.55 -61.79
N PRO A 5 -1.59 -27.75 -61.06
CA PRO A 5 -0.29 -28.20 -60.56
C PRO A 5 -0.36 -28.96 -59.23
N ARG A 6 0.58 -29.90 -59.09
CA ARG A 6 0.77 -30.87 -58.00
C ARG A 6 1.52 -30.28 -56.80
N HIS A 7 1.22 -30.78 -55.59
CA HIS A 7 1.94 -30.56 -54.34
C HIS A 7 3.41 -31.03 -54.37
N PRO A 8 4.34 -30.34 -53.68
CA PRO A 8 5.64 -30.89 -53.34
C PRO A 8 5.70 -31.52 -51.93
N ARG A 9 6.38 -32.67 -51.87
CA ARG A 9 6.58 -33.56 -50.72
C ARG A 9 7.59 -33.02 -49.71
N ARG A 10 7.34 -33.35 -48.44
CA ARG A 10 8.25 -33.20 -47.28
C ARG A 10 9.57 -33.97 -47.48
N ARG A 11 10.70 -33.36 -47.10
CA ARG A 11 11.99 -34.02 -46.89
C ARG A 11 12.40 -33.90 -45.42
N ALA A 12 12.83 -35.02 -44.84
CA ALA A 12 13.40 -35.13 -43.50
C ALA A 12 14.91 -34.80 -43.51
N PRO A 13 15.49 -34.29 -42.41
CA PRO A 13 16.94 -34.25 -42.20
C PRO A 13 17.47 -35.40 -41.30
N PRO A 14 18.77 -35.75 -41.41
CA PRO A 14 19.41 -36.97 -40.85
C PRO A 14 19.99 -36.80 -39.43
N PRO A 15 20.53 -37.87 -38.78
CA PRO A 15 20.79 -37.90 -37.33
C PRO A 15 22.22 -37.57 -36.87
N HIS A 16 22.29 -37.17 -35.59
CA HIS A 16 23.34 -37.10 -34.56
C HIS A 16 24.85 -37.31 -34.88
N ARG A 17 25.68 -36.42 -34.29
CA ARG A 17 27.00 -36.78 -33.72
C ARG A 17 27.22 -36.17 -32.32
N HIS A 18 27.88 -36.97 -31.49
CA HIS A 18 28.24 -36.81 -30.08
C HIS A 18 29.16 -35.62 -29.78
N ARG A 19 29.02 -35.08 -28.55
CA ARG A 19 30.16 -34.66 -27.71
C ARG A 19 29.78 -34.75 -26.23
N GLU A 20 30.70 -35.33 -25.46
CA GLU A 20 30.61 -35.73 -24.06
C GLU A 20 31.02 -34.61 -23.08
N GLY A 21 30.53 -34.73 -21.83
CA GLY A 21 31.19 -34.23 -20.61
C GLY A 21 30.48 -33.11 -19.83
N PRO A 22 30.60 -33.05 -18.49
CA PRO A 22 30.26 -34.11 -17.54
C PRO A 22 29.16 -33.67 -16.55
N ARG A 23 28.44 -34.66 -16.02
CA ARG A 23 27.43 -34.54 -14.96
C ARG A 23 28.13 -34.44 -13.60
N ARG A 24 27.66 -33.54 -12.73
CA ARG A 24 27.90 -33.62 -11.28
C ARG A 24 26.68 -34.23 -10.61
N GLU A 25 26.90 -35.43 -10.08
CA GLU A 25 26.07 -36.09 -9.09
C GLU A 25 26.23 -35.41 -7.72
N GLY A 26 25.13 -35.28 -6.99
CA GLY A 26 25.11 -34.92 -5.58
C GLY A 26 24.01 -35.73 -4.92
N GLN A 27 24.45 -36.76 -4.20
CA GLN A 27 23.66 -37.86 -3.65
C GLN A 27 22.75 -37.42 -2.50
N TYR A 28 21.56 -38.01 -2.46
CA TYR A 28 20.81 -38.25 -1.24
C TYR A 28 21.42 -39.44 -0.50
N LEU A 29 21.62 -39.35 0.82
CA LEU A 29 21.32 -40.45 1.73
C LEU A 29 21.13 -39.97 3.17
N HIS A 30 20.21 -40.66 3.84
CA HIS A 30 19.78 -40.62 5.23
C HIS A 30 20.93 -40.86 6.23
N ASP A 31 20.86 -40.32 7.47
CA ASP A 31 20.28 -41.11 8.56
C ASP A 31 20.14 -40.38 9.92
N ALA A 32 19.25 -40.97 10.71
CA ALA A 32 18.71 -40.57 11.99
C ALA A 32 19.71 -40.34 13.13
N LEU A 33 19.42 -39.34 13.98
CA LEU A 33 19.61 -39.47 15.42
C LEU A 33 18.40 -38.96 16.22
N ARG A 34 18.07 -39.77 17.23
CA ARG A 34 16.87 -39.79 18.06
C ARG A 34 16.98 -38.86 19.28
N ARG A 35 15.86 -38.15 19.55
CA ARG A 35 15.23 -37.84 20.88
C ARG A 35 15.95 -36.87 21.85
N PRO A 36 15.26 -36.33 22.88
CA PRO A 36 13.86 -35.90 22.97
C PRO A 36 13.66 -34.49 23.59
N ALA A 37 12.44 -33.97 23.49
CA ALA A 37 11.94 -32.80 24.20
C ALA A 37 11.66 -33.06 25.70
N ARG A 38 11.74 -32.00 26.53
CA ARG A 38 10.93 -31.65 27.74
C ARG A 38 11.66 -30.62 28.62
N PRO A 39 11.02 -29.96 29.62
CA PRO A 39 9.73 -29.27 29.62
C PRO A 39 9.77 -27.87 30.30
N LEU A 40 8.65 -27.14 30.20
CA LEU A 40 8.29 -26.03 31.09
C LEU A 40 8.07 -26.53 32.52
N CYS A 41 8.56 -25.81 33.54
CA CYS A 41 7.89 -25.76 34.84
C CYS A 41 8.23 -24.47 35.61
N ALA A 42 7.21 -23.95 36.27
CA ALA A 42 7.19 -22.74 37.06
C ALA A 42 7.83 -22.93 38.45
N ALA A 43 8.38 -21.86 39.03
CA ALA A 43 8.50 -21.73 40.47
C ALA A 43 8.44 -20.25 40.91
N ARG A 44 7.47 -19.98 41.78
CA ARG A 44 7.28 -18.75 42.55
C ARG A 44 8.37 -18.63 43.61
N VAL A 45 9.01 -17.47 43.80
CA VAL A 45 9.44 -16.96 45.12
C VAL A 45 9.50 -15.42 45.11
N ARG A 46 8.84 -14.79 46.09
CA ARG A 46 8.98 -13.41 46.59
C ARG A 46 8.95 -13.53 48.13
N PRO A 47 9.37 -12.53 48.93
CA PRO A 47 10.55 -11.65 48.90
C PRO A 47 11.30 -11.71 50.26
N PRO A 48 12.22 -10.78 50.56
CA PRO A 48 11.95 -9.96 51.75
C PRO A 48 12.23 -8.46 51.61
N ARG A 49 11.59 -7.72 52.52
CA ARG A 49 11.56 -6.27 52.71
C ARG A 49 12.76 -5.75 53.51
N ARG A 50 13.17 -4.50 53.22
CA ARG A 50 13.62 -3.37 54.08
C ARG A 50 14.41 -2.43 53.14
N GLY A 51 14.16 -1.14 52.96
CA GLY A 51 13.52 -0.12 53.79
C GLY A 51 14.57 0.94 54.11
N ALA A 52 14.62 2.04 53.34
CA ALA A 52 15.23 3.31 53.76
C ALA A 52 14.72 4.46 52.86
N HIS A 53 14.36 5.56 53.54
CA HIS A 53 13.77 6.80 53.02
C HIS A 53 14.83 7.75 52.43
N HIS A 54 14.55 8.47 51.34
CA HIS A 54 14.63 9.96 51.30
C HIS A 54 14.12 10.59 49.99
N ARG A 55 13.60 11.81 50.19
CA ARG A 55 12.92 12.87 49.39
C ARG A 55 13.14 13.05 47.87
N PRO A 56 12.21 13.78 47.19
CA PRO A 56 12.17 13.95 45.75
C PRO A 56 13.06 15.11 45.28
N HIS A 57 13.67 14.96 44.11
CA HIS A 57 14.26 16.05 43.35
C HIS A 57 13.76 15.98 41.90
N ASP A 58 13.11 17.07 41.51
CA ASP A 58 13.12 17.74 40.21
C ASP A 58 12.87 16.94 38.93
N ALA A 59 11.69 17.24 38.37
CA ALA A 59 11.48 17.66 37.00
C ALA A 59 12.61 17.40 35.98
N ASP A 60 12.53 16.26 35.29
CA ASP A 60 13.15 16.11 33.97
C ASP A 60 12.18 16.60 32.91
N VAL A 61 12.31 17.90 32.61
CA VAL A 61 11.83 18.55 31.40
C VAL A 61 12.54 17.89 30.21
N ALA A 62 11.77 17.19 29.36
CA ALA A 62 12.24 16.70 28.08
C ALA A 62 12.74 17.88 27.21
N PRO A 63 13.79 17.69 26.38
CA PRO A 63 14.41 18.80 25.68
C PRO A 63 13.45 19.38 24.65
N ALA A 64 13.15 20.67 24.80
CA ALA A 64 12.59 21.49 23.74
C ALA A 64 13.61 21.54 22.59
N HIS A 65 13.36 20.81 21.52
CA HIS A 65 14.11 21.01 20.28
C HIS A 65 13.63 22.29 19.59
N PRO A 66 14.58 23.10 19.08
CA PRO A 66 14.27 24.43 18.61
C PRO A 66 13.51 24.32 17.28
N ALA A 67 12.38 25.01 17.19
CA ALA A 67 11.82 25.43 15.92
C ALA A 67 12.82 26.40 15.26
N GLY A 68 13.82 25.85 14.56
CA GLY A 68 14.78 26.55 13.74
C GLY A 68 14.06 27.29 12.62
N ARG A 69 14.07 28.62 12.71
CA ARG A 69 13.24 29.55 11.96
C ARG A 69 13.72 29.72 10.51
N ALA A 70 13.15 28.95 9.58
CA ALA A 70 12.90 29.45 8.24
C ALA A 70 11.58 30.24 8.26
N ARG A 71 11.67 31.55 8.54
CA ARG A 71 10.50 32.45 8.53
C ARG A 71 10.20 32.88 7.10
N PRO A 72 8.99 32.65 6.57
CA PRO A 72 8.61 33.24 5.29
C PRO A 72 8.61 34.77 5.41
N ARG A 73 9.18 35.47 4.43
CA ARG A 73 9.12 36.95 4.30
C ARG A 73 7.78 37.42 3.72
N ALA A 74 6.70 36.66 3.91
CA ALA A 74 5.46 36.83 3.20
C ALA A 74 4.56 37.89 3.86
N GLY A 75 4.26 38.98 3.13
CA GLY A 75 3.04 39.74 3.37
C GLY A 75 1.80 38.89 3.05
N ARG A 76 0.64 39.27 3.60
CA ARG A 76 -0.64 38.54 3.45
C ARG A 76 -0.88 38.09 2.00
N GLY A 77 -1.05 36.79 1.79
CA GLY A 77 -1.37 36.20 0.48
C GLY A 77 -0.18 35.88 -0.44
N ALA A 78 1.07 35.88 0.06
CA ALA A 78 2.22 35.56 -0.80
C ALA A 78 2.39 34.06 -1.07
N ALA A 79 2.77 33.73 -2.31
CA ALA A 79 3.16 32.39 -2.72
C ALA A 79 4.33 31.85 -1.87
N VAL A 80 4.15 30.67 -1.26
CA VAL A 80 5.19 29.94 -0.53
C VAL A 80 6.16 29.32 -1.54
N ARG A 81 7.47 29.33 -1.26
CA ARG A 81 8.46 28.62 -2.10
C ARG A 81 8.56 27.18 -1.67
N ILE A 82 8.29 26.25 -2.57
CA ILE A 82 8.08 24.84 -2.22
C ILE A 82 9.06 23.93 -2.95
N VAL A 83 9.62 22.98 -2.20
CA VAL A 83 10.17 21.74 -2.77
C VAL A 83 9.16 20.62 -2.56
N PHE A 84 8.78 19.93 -3.64
CA PHE A 84 7.89 18.79 -3.56
C PHE A 84 8.69 17.49 -3.63
N LEU A 85 8.41 16.54 -2.73
CA LEU A 85 9.03 15.22 -2.73
C LEU A 85 7.94 14.15 -2.84
N GLY A 86 7.93 13.40 -3.93
CA GLY A 86 6.92 12.36 -4.11
C GLY A 86 7.16 11.49 -5.32
N ALA A 87 6.54 10.31 -5.36
CA ALA A 87 6.67 9.39 -6.48
C ALA A 87 5.35 8.78 -6.94
N GLY A 88 4.42 8.49 -6.03
CA GLY A 88 3.14 7.87 -6.35
C GLY A 88 2.12 8.86 -6.94
N ALA A 89 1.13 8.32 -7.65
CA ALA A 89 0.01 9.10 -8.20
C ALA A 89 -0.83 9.81 -7.12
N PHE A 90 -0.83 9.28 -5.89
CA PHE A 90 -1.47 9.91 -4.72
C PHE A 90 -1.11 11.39 -4.53
N GLY A 91 0.14 11.76 -4.86
CA GLY A 91 0.62 13.13 -4.71
C GLY A 91 0.24 14.07 -5.84
N ILE A 92 -0.23 13.56 -7.00
CA ILE A 92 -0.47 14.38 -8.20
C ILE A 92 -1.49 15.50 -7.95
N PRO A 93 -2.68 15.24 -7.37
CA PRO A 93 -3.66 16.32 -7.16
C PRO A 93 -3.09 17.44 -6.28
N THR A 94 -2.30 17.08 -5.27
CA THR A 94 -1.68 18.07 -4.39
C THR A 94 -0.58 18.84 -5.11
N LEU A 95 0.33 18.16 -5.81
CA LEU A 95 1.38 18.80 -6.60
C LEU A 95 0.81 19.81 -7.61
N ASP A 96 -0.25 19.41 -8.31
CA ASP A 96 -0.97 20.23 -9.28
C ASP A 96 -1.56 21.50 -8.63
N ALA A 97 -2.15 21.38 -7.45
CA ALA A 97 -2.64 22.54 -6.70
C ALA A 97 -1.51 23.45 -6.21
N LEU A 98 -0.40 22.88 -5.73
CA LEU A 98 0.77 23.65 -5.31
C LEU A 98 1.38 24.43 -6.48
N ALA A 99 1.51 23.82 -7.65
CA ALA A 99 2.08 24.47 -8.84
C ALA A 99 1.25 25.66 -9.35
N ARG A 100 -0.06 25.69 -9.07
CA ARG A 100 -0.93 26.83 -9.41
C ARG A 100 -0.90 27.96 -8.39
N GLY A 101 -0.72 27.64 -7.11
CA GLY A 101 -0.88 28.61 -6.00
C GLY A 101 0.42 29.07 -5.35
N HIS A 102 1.54 28.40 -5.65
CA HIS A 102 2.81 28.58 -4.95
C HIS A 102 4.00 28.56 -5.91
N ASP A 103 5.15 29.01 -5.43
CA ASP A 103 6.41 29.00 -6.20
C ASP A 103 7.07 27.63 -6.07
N LEU A 104 6.75 26.70 -6.99
CA LEU A 104 7.31 25.36 -7.03
C LEU A 104 8.77 25.40 -7.53
N ARG A 105 9.72 25.31 -6.60
CA ARG A 105 11.16 25.47 -6.88
C ARG A 105 11.83 24.23 -7.40
N ALA A 106 11.40 23.05 -6.97
CA ALA A 106 11.94 21.79 -7.42
C ALA A 106 11.01 20.62 -7.07
N ILE A 107 11.18 19.54 -7.83
CA ILE A 107 10.56 18.25 -7.57
C ILE A 107 11.66 17.22 -7.29
N VAL A 108 11.50 16.44 -6.25
CA VAL A 108 12.32 15.26 -5.97
C VAL A 108 11.44 14.03 -6.10
N THR A 109 11.84 13.09 -6.94
CA THR A 109 11.11 11.83 -7.12
C THR A 109 12.05 10.62 -7.08
N GLN A 110 11.49 9.41 -7.09
CA GLN A 110 12.28 8.20 -7.19
C GLN A 110 12.94 8.06 -8.56
N PRO A 111 14.09 7.36 -8.66
CA PRO A 111 14.66 6.97 -9.94
C PRO A 111 13.67 6.19 -10.79
N ASP A 112 13.81 6.32 -12.11
CA ASP A 112 13.01 5.57 -13.07
C ASP A 112 13.27 4.08 -12.90
N LYS A 113 12.20 3.28 -12.90
CA LYS A 113 12.28 1.84 -12.64
C LYS A 113 11.90 1.06 -13.89
N PRO A 114 12.55 -0.09 -14.15
CA PRO A 114 12.10 -1.00 -15.19
C PRO A 114 10.65 -1.44 -14.94
N ALA A 115 9.77 -1.24 -15.93
CA ALA A 115 8.38 -1.68 -15.85
C ALA A 115 7.97 -2.50 -17.08
N GLY A 116 6.89 -3.27 -16.94
CA GLY A 116 6.34 -4.12 -18.00
C GLY A 116 7.28 -5.27 -18.43
N ARG A 117 6.89 -5.95 -19.51
CA ARG A 117 7.66 -7.09 -20.06
C ARG A 117 8.94 -6.65 -20.77
N SER A 118 8.94 -5.47 -21.37
CA SER A 118 10.12 -4.88 -22.05
C SER A 118 11.18 -4.38 -21.06
N ARG A 119 10.85 -4.27 -19.77
CA ARG A 119 11.72 -3.69 -18.71
C ARG A 119 12.25 -2.30 -19.08
N ALA A 120 11.49 -1.55 -19.88
CA ALA A 120 11.84 -0.18 -20.21
C ALA A 120 11.85 0.68 -18.93
N LEU A 121 12.86 1.54 -18.82
CA LEU A 121 12.91 2.51 -17.72
C LEU A 121 11.70 3.43 -17.84
N THR A 122 10.85 3.37 -16.82
CA THR A 122 9.58 4.10 -16.78
C THR A 122 9.67 5.16 -15.69
N PRO A 123 9.38 6.43 -16.02
CA PRO A 123 9.30 7.48 -15.03
C PRO A 123 8.25 7.22 -13.97
N THR A 124 8.42 7.85 -12.81
CA THR A 124 7.37 7.90 -11.79
C THR A 124 6.18 8.73 -12.27
N PRO A 125 4.96 8.50 -11.76
CA PRO A 125 3.80 9.37 -12.00
C PRO A 125 4.09 10.87 -11.79
N ILE A 126 4.85 11.22 -10.74
CA ILE A 126 5.27 12.60 -10.48
C ILE A 126 6.26 13.12 -11.55
N GLY A 127 7.16 12.27 -12.04
CA GLY A 127 8.08 12.62 -13.13
C GLY A 127 7.34 12.89 -14.43
N VAL A 128 6.36 12.05 -14.79
CA VAL A 128 5.49 12.25 -15.95
C VAL A 128 4.72 13.58 -15.82
N TRP A 129 4.08 13.80 -14.67
CA TRP A 129 3.34 15.05 -14.41
C TRP A 129 4.24 16.28 -14.62
N ARG A 130 5.49 16.25 -14.12
CA ARG A 130 6.45 17.34 -14.27
C ARG A 130 6.76 17.60 -15.75
N ASP A 131 7.05 16.55 -16.51
CA ASP A 131 7.41 16.66 -17.93
C ASP A 131 6.26 17.23 -18.78
N GLU A 132 5.01 17.01 -18.36
CA GLU A 132 3.81 17.49 -19.04
C GLU A 132 3.40 18.91 -18.61
N HIS A 133 3.51 19.25 -17.33
CA HIS A 133 2.89 20.45 -16.76
C HIS A 133 3.89 21.50 -16.25
N ALA A 134 5.16 21.12 -16.07
CA ALA A 134 6.15 21.92 -15.35
C ALA A 134 7.58 21.72 -15.85
N GLN A 135 7.80 21.72 -17.18
CA GLN A 135 9.11 21.45 -17.82
C GLN A 135 10.25 22.36 -17.32
N GLY A 136 9.94 23.60 -16.93
CA GLY A 136 10.92 24.54 -16.37
C GLY A 136 11.29 24.27 -14.91
N THR A 137 10.61 23.34 -14.23
CA THR A 137 10.88 23.00 -12.82
C THR A 137 12.01 21.98 -12.73
N PRO A 138 13.09 22.27 -11.98
CA PRO A 138 14.15 21.31 -11.70
C PRO A 138 13.61 20.00 -11.11
N ILE A 139 14.11 18.86 -11.61
CA ILE A 139 13.79 17.54 -11.05
C ILE A 139 15.06 16.86 -10.55
N PHE A 140 14.96 16.21 -9.39
CA PHE A 140 16.01 15.39 -8.81
C PHE A 140 15.51 13.96 -8.63
N LYS A 141 16.33 12.98 -9.02
CA LYS A 141 16.02 11.55 -8.93
C LYS A 141 17.12 10.76 -8.19
N PRO A 142 17.46 11.11 -6.94
CA PRO A 142 18.53 10.44 -6.22
C PRO A 142 18.19 8.98 -5.94
N ARG A 143 19.21 8.11 -6.02
CA ARG A 143 19.07 6.71 -5.59
C ARG A 143 18.88 6.61 -4.08
N ASP A 144 19.62 7.44 -3.34
CA ASP A 144 19.46 7.66 -1.91
C ASP A 144 19.56 9.17 -1.63
N ILE A 145 18.51 9.74 -1.05
CA ILE A 145 18.42 11.15 -0.68
C ILE A 145 19.32 11.52 0.51
N ASN A 146 19.79 10.52 1.26
CA ASN A 146 20.63 10.70 2.45
C ASN A 146 22.10 10.41 2.21
N ASP A 147 22.48 9.99 1.00
CA ASP A 147 23.85 9.63 0.67
C ASP A 147 24.77 10.85 0.85
N PRO A 148 25.69 10.83 1.84
CA PRO A 148 26.59 11.95 2.10
C PRO A 148 27.65 12.09 1.00
N ASP A 149 27.95 11.00 0.30
CA ASP A 149 28.96 10.91 -0.77
C ASP A 149 28.35 11.16 -2.16
N ALA A 150 27.03 11.35 -2.24
CA ALA A 150 26.31 11.89 -3.40
C ALA A 150 25.86 13.35 -3.15
N PRO A 151 26.81 14.29 -2.88
CA PRO A 151 26.51 15.66 -2.47
C PRO A 151 25.63 16.40 -3.48
N ASP A 152 25.65 16.03 -4.75
CA ASP A 152 24.91 16.74 -5.80
C ASP A 152 23.40 16.73 -5.60
N ALA A 153 22.79 15.68 -5.03
CA ALA A 153 21.34 15.66 -4.81
C ALA A 153 20.96 16.33 -3.48
N LEU A 154 21.64 15.96 -2.40
CA LEU A 154 21.38 16.49 -1.05
C LEU A 154 21.68 17.99 -0.96
N HIS A 155 22.88 18.41 -1.38
CA HIS A 155 23.26 19.82 -1.34
C HIS A 155 22.51 20.64 -2.37
N ALA A 156 22.26 20.14 -3.58
CA ALA A 156 21.46 20.91 -4.55
C ALA A 156 20.04 21.13 -4.05
N VAL A 157 19.38 20.11 -3.49
CA VAL A 157 18.02 20.25 -2.94
C VAL A 157 18.01 21.18 -1.72
N ARG A 158 18.99 21.11 -0.80
CA ARG A 158 19.08 22.06 0.32
C ARG A 158 19.46 23.48 -0.10
N ALA A 159 20.24 23.64 -1.17
CA ALA A 159 20.63 24.94 -1.71
C ALA A 159 19.46 25.68 -2.38
N ILE A 160 18.39 24.95 -2.74
CA ILE A 160 17.16 25.56 -3.22
C ILE A 160 16.51 26.36 -2.09
N GLY A 161 16.35 27.66 -2.30
CA GLY A 161 15.70 28.57 -1.38
C GLY A 161 14.18 28.31 -1.31
N ALA A 162 13.78 27.34 -0.48
CA ALA A 162 12.40 27.01 -0.20
C ALA A 162 12.00 27.32 1.24
N ASP A 163 10.74 27.73 1.41
CA ASP A 163 10.10 27.99 2.69
C ASP A 163 9.49 26.71 3.29
N ALA A 164 8.99 25.81 2.44
CA ALA A 164 8.34 24.57 2.86
C ALA A 164 8.71 23.38 1.97
N TRP A 165 8.78 22.19 2.57
CA TRP A 165 8.95 20.92 1.87
C TRP A 165 7.67 20.10 2.03
N VAL A 166 7.07 19.70 0.91
CA VAL A 166 5.84 18.89 0.89
C VAL A 166 6.17 17.49 0.43
N ILE A 167 6.06 16.52 1.33
CA ILE A 167 6.38 15.11 1.11
C ILE A 167 5.08 14.33 0.94
N ILE A 168 4.96 13.56 -0.15
CA ILE A 168 3.80 12.70 -0.39
C ILE A 168 4.24 11.43 -1.10
N ALA A 169 4.10 10.27 -0.44
CA ALA A 169 4.40 8.96 -1.04
C ALA A 169 5.78 8.90 -1.72
N TYR A 170 6.80 9.50 -1.10
CA TYR A 170 8.15 9.59 -1.69
C TYR A 170 8.90 8.25 -1.65
N GLY A 171 8.75 7.48 -0.57
CA GLY A 171 9.26 6.11 -0.47
C GLY A 171 10.71 5.97 0.00
N GLN A 172 11.41 7.05 0.33
CA GLN A 172 12.69 7.05 1.04
C GLN A 172 12.54 7.77 2.39
N LYS A 173 13.29 7.33 3.40
CA LYS A 173 13.39 8.04 4.68
C LYS A 173 14.17 9.34 4.46
N LEU A 174 13.71 10.44 5.05
CA LEU A 174 14.45 11.69 5.08
C LEU A 174 15.25 11.76 6.39
N GLY A 175 16.57 11.87 6.28
CA GLY A 175 17.49 11.95 7.40
C GLY A 175 17.49 13.34 8.05
N GLU A 176 17.96 13.39 9.29
CA GLU A 176 18.05 14.64 10.07
C GLU A 176 18.87 15.73 9.37
N PRO A 177 20.05 15.44 8.78
CA PRO A 177 20.83 16.46 8.09
C PRO A 177 20.14 17.07 6.88
N LEU A 178 19.10 16.43 6.32
CA LEU A 178 18.30 16.98 5.23
C LEU A 178 17.19 17.91 5.75
N LEU A 179 16.67 17.63 6.94
CA LEU A 179 15.50 18.29 7.52
C LEU A 179 15.85 19.42 8.49
N GLU A 180 17.10 19.48 8.96
CA GLU A 180 17.57 20.52 9.88
C GLU A 180 17.22 21.93 9.38
N ASP A 181 16.54 22.71 10.23
CA ASP A 181 16.01 24.05 9.98
C ASP A 181 14.99 24.17 8.83
N ARG A 182 14.35 23.06 8.45
CA ARG A 182 13.32 23.05 7.39
C ARG A 182 11.94 22.82 7.95
N PHE A 183 10.98 23.61 7.47
CA PHE A 183 9.58 23.25 7.60
C PHE A 183 9.24 22.18 6.57
N ALA A 184 9.09 20.95 7.02
CA ALA A 184 8.78 19.79 6.19
C ALA A 184 7.52 19.09 6.68
N ILE A 185 6.59 18.87 5.77
CA ILE A 185 5.29 18.24 6.06
C ILE A 185 5.06 17.01 5.18
N ASN A 186 4.44 15.98 5.73
CA ASN A 186 4.03 14.78 4.99
C ASN A 186 2.50 14.67 4.97
N LEU A 187 1.93 14.40 3.79
CA LEU A 187 0.53 13.99 3.65
C LEU A 187 0.43 12.48 3.80
N HIS A 188 -0.19 12.03 4.90
CA HIS A 188 -0.39 10.63 5.22
C HIS A 188 -1.86 10.22 5.05
N ALA A 189 -2.12 9.10 4.39
CA ALA A 189 -3.46 8.65 4.02
C ALA A 189 -4.17 7.87 5.13
N SER A 190 -4.15 8.39 6.37
CA SER A 190 -4.97 7.92 7.47
C SER A 190 -5.31 9.04 8.47
N LEU A 191 -6.21 8.73 9.39
CA LEU A 191 -6.43 9.50 10.62
C LEU A 191 -5.42 9.07 11.69
N LEU A 192 -4.23 9.68 11.67
CA LEU A 192 -3.20 9.43 12.68
C LEU A 192 -3.72 9.79 14.08
N PRO A 193 -3.32 9.04 15.13
CA PRO A 193 -2.24 8.03 15.17
C PRO A 193 -2.57 6.63 14.61
N ARG A 194 -3.80 6.37 14.17
CA ARG A 194 -4.18 5.08 13.58
C ARG A 194 -3.52 4.91 12.21
N TRP A 195 -2.99 3.72 11.96
CA TRP A 195 -2.36 3.31 10.70
C TRP A 195 -1.09 4.08 10.31
N ARG A 196 -0.15 4.25 11.24
CA ARG A 196 1.23 4.63 10.89
C ARG A 196 1.85 3.55 9.98
N GLY A 197 2.51 3.94 8.89
CA GLY A 197 3.25 3.01 8.03
C GLY A 197 2.88 3.04 6.55
N ALA A 198 3.17 1.94 5.86
CA ALA A 198 3.32 1.92 4.40
C ALA A 198 2.02 1.70 3.63
N ALA A 199 0.98 1.10 4.22
CA ALA A 199 -0.26 0.76 3.52
C ALA A 199 -1.53 1.15 4.30
N PRO A 200 -1.66 2.40 4.79
CA PRO A 200 -2.75 2.80 5.69
C PRO A 200 -4.15 2.59 5.10
N ILE A 201 -4.33 2.89 3.82
CA ILE A 201 -5.61 2.75 3.10
C ILE A 201 -6.08 1.30 3.13
N ASN A 202 -5.19 0.37 2.77
CA ASN A 202 -5.51 -1.05 2.74
C ASN A 202 -5.83 -1.58 4.14
N HIS A 203 -5.04 -1.19 5.16
CA HIS A 203 -5.25 -1.65 6.53
C HIS A 203 -6.55 -1.11 7.15
N ALA A 204 -6.95 0.12 6.82
CA ALA A 204 -8.25 0.65 7.23
C ALA A 204 -9.40 -0.21 6.71
N ILE A 205 -9.36 -0.57 5.42
CA ILE A 205 -10.39 -1.46 4.82
C ILE A 205 -10.29 -2.88 5.42
N LEU A 206 -9.07 -3.44 5.58
CA LEU A 206 -8.87 -4.78 6.17
C LEU A 206 -9.48 -4.90 7.57
N ALA A 207 -9.29 -3.89 8.41
CA ALA A 207 -9.87 -3.84 9.75
C ALA A 207 -11.39 -3.60 9.74
N GLY A 208 -11.95 -3.24 8.58
CA GLY A 208 -13.34 -2.85 8.42
C GLY A 208 -13.67 -1.53 9.11
N ASP A 209 -12.73 -0.59 9.10
CA ASP A 209 -12.98 0.78 9.53
C ASP A 209 -14.08 1.40 8.66
N THR A 210 -15.01 2.13 9.26
CA THR A 210 -16.10 2.83 8.55
C THR A 210 -15.76 4.27 8.20
N GLN A 211 -14.61 4.76 8.68
CA GLN A 211 -14.10 6.10 8.43
C GLN A 211 -12.57 6.05 8.30
N THR A 212 -12.05 6.87 7.39
CA THR A 212 -10.63 7.17 7.24
C THR A 212 -10.46 8.66 6.95
N GLY A 213 -9.30 9.06 6.42
CA GLY A 213 -9.02 10.42 6.04
C GLY A 213 -7.55 10.63 5.75
N ASN A 214 -7.14 11.89 5.70
CA ASN A 214 -5.74 12.28 5.59
C ASN A 214 -5.29 12.99 6.86
N SER A 215 -4.00 12.89 7.16
CA SER A 215 -3.31 13.70 8.15
C SER A 215 -2.12 14.39 7.50
N VAL A 216 -1.97 15.69 7.71
CA VAL A 216 -0.72 16.39 7.41
C VAL A 216 0.08 16.44 8.70
N ILE A 217 1.31 15.94 8.67
CA ILE A 217 2.19 15.86 9.84
C ILE A 217 3.54 16.51 9.58
N THR A 218 4.24 16.92 10.64
CA THR A 218 5.67 17.20 10.53
C THR A 218 6.47 15.91 10.29
N ILE A 219 7.70 16.03 9.81
CA ILE A 219 8.60 14.87 9.71
C ILE A 219 9.23 14.60 11.08
N ALA A 220 9.27 13.33 11.48
CA ALA A 220 9.90 12.88 12.72
C ALA A 220 10.82 11.67 12.47
N GLN A 221 11.71 11.38 13.43
CA GLN A 221 12.62 10.23 13.33
C GLN A 221 11.90 8.89 13.30
N ARG A 222 10.80 8.77 14.06
CA ARG A 222 9.91 7.61 14.04
C ARG A 222 8.90 7.78 12.90
N MET A 223 8.68 6.70 12.16
CA MET A 223 7.77 6.65 11.01
C MET A 223 6.38 7.18 11.39
N ASP A 224 5.94 8.20 10.66
CA ASP A 224 4.63 8.86 10.77
C ASP A 224 4.25 9.32 12.20
N ALA A 225 5.25 9.62 13.02
CA ALA A 225 5.07 10.01 14.43
C ALA A 225 5.20 11.53 14.66
N GLY A 226 5.25 12.33 13.60
CA GLY A 226 5.32 13.78 13.71
C GLY A 226 4.04 14.40 14.25
N LEU A 227 4.11 15.69 14.58
CA LEU A 227 2.96 16.45 15.07
C LEU A 227 1.90 16.54 13.97
N VAL A 228 0.64 16.31 14.32
CA VAL A 228 -0.48 16.49 13.40
C VAL A 228 -0.76 17.98 13.26
N LEU A 229 -0.66 18.48 12.03
CA LEU A 229 -0.94 19.88 11.67
C LEU A 229 -2.37 20.07 11.18
N GLY A 230 -2.98 19.01 10.63
CA GLY A 230 -4.38 19.03 10.22
C GLY A 230 -4.84 17.67 9.74
N GLN A 231 -6.16 17.46 9.74
CA GLN A 231 -6.78 16.25 9.22
C GLN A 231 -7.99 16.59 8.34
N SER A 232 -8.31 15.66 7.43
CA SER A 232 -9.61 15.56 6.75
C SER A 232 -10.21 14.19 7.04
N ARG A 233 -11.54 14.06 7.05
CA ARG A 233 -12.25 12.80 7.34
C ARG A 233 -13.17 12.42 6.19
N ARG A 234 -13.28 11.12 5.93
CA ARG A 234 -14.14 10.56 4.89
C ARG A 234 -14.72 9.20 5.33
N PRO A 235 -16.02 8.94 5.12
CA PRO A 235 -16.60 7.60 5.29
C PRO A 235 -15.98 6.57 4.34
N ILE A 236 -15.88 5.31 4.76
CA ILE A 236 -15.51 4.21 3.86
C ILE A 236 -16.78 3.45 3.51
N GLU A 237 -17.25 3.55 2.26
CA GLU A 237 -18.40 2.77 1.82
C GLU A 237 -18.07 1.27 1.75
N PRO A 238 -19.02 0.37 2.06
CA PRO A 238 -18.75 -1.07 2.07
C PRO A 238 -18.22 -1.62 0.73
N THR A 239 -18.65 -1.05 -0.39
CA THR A 239 -18.23 -1.50 -1.72
C THR A 239 -16.93 -0.86 -2.20
N ARG A 240 -16.37 0.11 -1.46
CA ARG A 240 -15.18 0.86 -1.87
C ARG A 240 -13.93 -0.03 -1.84
N THR A 241 -13.21 -0.06 -2.96
CA THR A 241 -11.90 -0.73 -3.05
C THR A 241 -10.77 0.19 -2.58
N ALA A 242 -9.59 -0.38 -2.27
CA ALA A 242 -8.43 0.42 -1.88
C ALA A 242 -7.95 1.36 -3.00
N GLY A 243 -8.06 0.95 -4.27
CA GLY A 243 -7.76 1.82 -5.41
C GLY A 243 -8.68 3.04 -5.49
N GLU A 244 -9.99 2.83 -5.36
CA GLU A 244 -10.95 3.94 -5.38
C GLU A 244 -10.79 4.86 -4.16
N LEU A 245 -10.58 4.28 -2.97
CA LEU A 245 -10.35 5.05 -1.75
C LEU A 245 -9.03 5.84 -1.81
N HIS A 246 -8.01 5.30 -2.50
CA HIS A 246 -6.79 6.02 -2.80
C HIS A 246 -7.06 7.28 -3.63
N ASP A 247 -7.85 7.18 -4.70
CA ASP A 247 -8.15 8.32 -5.57
C ASP A 247 -9.01 9.37 -4.86
N ASP A 248 -9.97 8.92 -4.05
CA ASP A 248 -10.77 9.77 -3.17
C ASP A 248 -9.90 10.56 -2.18
N LEU A 249 -9.01 9.88 -1.46
CA LEU A 249 -8.12 10.51 -0.49
C LEU A 249 -7.06 11.41 -1.15
N ALA A 250 -6.57 11.03 -2.34
CA ALA A 250 -5.66 11.88 -3.11
C ALA A 250 -6.35 13.20 -3.50
N SER A 251 -7.63 13.15 -3.85
CA SER A 251 -8.44 14.33 -4.20
C SER A 251 -8.78 15.22 -3.00
N ASP A 252 -8.85 14.65 -1.80
CA ASP A 252 -9.05 15.40 -0.54
C ASP A 252 -7.75 16.08 -0.04
N GLY A 253 -6.58 15.61 -0.49
CA GLY A 253 -5.26 16.09 -0.08
C GLY A 253 -4.97 17.57 -0.31
N PRO A 254 -5.26 18.15 -1.50
CA PRO A 254 -4.90 19.52 -1.85
C PRO A 254 -5.45 20.55 -0.86
N ALA A 255 -6.75 20.49 -0.56
CA ALA A 255 -7.40 21.45 0.33
C ALA A 255 -6.80 21.41 1.75
N LEU A 256 -6.43 20.22 2.22
CA LEU A 256 -5.80 20.03 3.52
C LEU A 256 -4.37 20.60 3.53
N VAL A 257 -3.55 20.28 2.52
CA VAL A 257 -2.16 20.74 2.45
C VAL A 257 -2.08 22.26 2.27
N LEU A 258 -2.90 22.83 1.38
CA LEU A 258 -2.95 24.28 1.16
C LEU A 258 -3.36 25.03 2.43
N ARG A 259 -4.33 24.50 3.19
CA ARG A 259 -4.70 25.09 4.49
C ARG A 259 -3.53 25.10 5.47
N VAL A 260 -2.79 24.01 5.59
CA VAL A 260 -1.62 23.93 6.48
C VAL A 260 -0.51 24.90 6.04
N LEU A 261 -0.29 25.07 4.74
CA LEU A 261 0.68 26.03 4.21
C LEU A 261 0.25 27.48 4.45
N ASP A 262 -1.05 27.77 4.36
CA ASP A 262 -1.60 29.09 4.69
C ASP A 262 -1.45 29.39 6.18
N GLU A 263 -1.80 28.44 7.05
CA GLU A 263 -1.61 28.56 8.50
C GLU A 263 -0.12 28.75 8.86
N PHE A 264 0.79 28.07 8.16
CA PHE A 264 2.24 28.25 8.29
C PHE A 264 2.68 29.66 7.89
N ALA A 265 2.23 30.15 6.74
CA ALA A 265 2.58 31.48 6.25
C ALA A 265 2.12 32.60 7.17
N HIS A 266 1.03 32.38 7.91
CA HIS A 266 0.45 33.33 8.87
C HIS A 266 0.87 33.11 10.33
N ASP A 267 1.74 32.14 10.62
CA ASP A 267 2.18 31.79 11.98
C ASP A 267 1.00 31.44 12.91
N THR A 268 0.01 30.72 12.37
CA THR A 268 -1.23 30.32 13.08
C THR A 268 -1.37 28.81 13.27
N LEU A 269 -0.38 28.02 12.83
CA LEU A 269 -0.36 26.57 13.00
C LEU A 269 -0.54 26.17 14.47
N LYS A 270 -1.33 25.12 14.70
CA LYS A 270 -1.52 24.49 16.01
C LYS A 270 -1.17 23.01 15.93
N PRO A 271 0.13 22.66 16.03
CA PRO A 271 0.56 21.27 15.99
C PRO A 271 0.01 20.50 17.19
N VAL A 272 -0.43 19.27 16.95
CA VAL A 272 -0.97 18.37 17.98
C VAL A 272 -0.09 17.13 18.09
N GLU A 273 0.33 16.80 19.31
CA GLU A 273 1.03 15.55 19.59
C GLU A 273 0.10 14.35 19.40
N GLN A 274 0.64 13.29 18.81
CA GLN A 274 -0.09 12.05 18.63
C GLN A 274 -0.12 11.26 19.94
N ASP A 275 -1.31 10.81 20.36
CA ASP A 275 -1.45 9.88 21.48
C ASP A 275 -0.87 8.50 21.13
N GLU A 276 0.24 8.14 21.77
CA GLU A 276 0.93 6.87 21.53
C GLU A 276 0.09 5.65 21.93
N ALA A 277 -0.90 5.79 22.83
CA ALA A 277 -1.78 4.69 23.21
C ALA A 277 -2.77 4.30 22.11
N LEU A 278 -3.01 5.18 21.13
CA LEU A 278 -3.95 4.97 20.02
C LEU A 278 -3.26 4.53 18.71
N VAL A 279 -1.94 4.34 18.73
CA VAL A 279 -1.15 4.00 17.54
C VAL A 279 -1.46 2.59 17.06
N THR A 280 -1.81 2.46 15.78
CA THR A 280 -1.81 1.17 15.06
C THR A 280 -0.86 1.22 13.87
N ARG A 281 -0.38 0.05 13.41
CA ARG A 281 0.61 -0.04 12.34
C ARG A 281 0.02 -0.63 11.07
N ALA A 282 0.26 0.03 9.96
CA ALA A 282 -0.06 -0.43 8.62
C ALA A 282 1.22 -0.94 7.94
N THR A 283 1.48 -2.23 8.08
CA THR A 283 2.65 -2.88 7.46
C THR A 283 2.57 -2.87 5.94
N LYS A 284 3.73 -2.93 5.29
CA LYS A 284 3.81 -3.05 3.83
C LYS A 284 3.22 -4.38 3.38
N LEU A 285 2.27 -4.33 2.46
CA LEU A 285 1.69 -5.50 1.81
C LEU A 285 2.62 -6.04 0.72
N GLY A 286 2.46 -7.30 0.37
CA GLY A 286 3.17 -8.03 -0.68
C GLY A 286 2.26 -9.00 -1.43
N ARG A 287 2.80 -9.68 -2.46
CA ARG A 287 2.01 -10.66 -3.24
C ARG A 287 1.48 -11.82 -2.38
N ALA A 288 2.20 -12.19 -1.34
CA ALA A 288 1.81 -13.25 -0.41
C ALA A 288 0.54 -12.91 0.40
N ASP A 289 0.12 -11.65 0.44
CA ASP A 289 -1.12 -11.25 1.11
C ASP A 289 -2.37 -11.46 0.24
N GLY A 290 -2.19 -11.69 -1.07
CA GLY A 290 -3.24 -11.70 -2.10
C GLY A 290 -4.17 -12.92 -2.14
N TRP A 291 -4.71 -13.30 -0.99
CA TRP A 291 -5.62 -14.44 -0.82
C TRP A 291 -6.85 -14.06 0.00
N VAL A 292 -7.85 -14.94 0.06
CA VAL A 292 -9.02 -14.82 0.95
C VAL A 292 -9.32 -16.17 1.60
N ASP A 293 -9.71 -16.17 2.87
CA ASP A 293 -10.17 -17.37 3.58
C ASP A 293 -11.68 -17.29 3.79
N PHE A 294 -12.41 -18.20 3.13
CA PHE A 294 -13.87 -18.28 3.24
C PHE A 294 -14.32 -18.88 4.58
N HIS A 295 -13.42 -19.49 5.37
CA HIS A 295 -13.70 -19.87 6.76
C HIS A 295 -13.77 -18.67 7.72
N ARG A 296 -13.67 -17.45 7.20
CA ARG A 296 -13.97 -16.21 7.91
C ARG A 296 -15.39 -15.72 7.56
N PRO A 297 -16.01 -14.86 8.39
CA PRO A 297 -17.29 -14.24 8.04
C PRO A 297 -17.21 -13.43 6.75
N ALA A 298 -18.31 -13.35 5.99
CA ALA A 298 -18.36 -12.70 4.68
C ALA A 298 -17.89 -11.24 4.71
N ARG A 299 -18.15 -10.51 5.80
CA ARG A 299 -17.64 -9.14 6.01
C ARG A 299 -16.10 -9.10 5.98
N GLU A 300 -15.43 -10.01 6.67
CA GLU A 300 -13.96 -10.10 6.64
C GLU A 300 -13.45 -10.45 5.24
N CYS A 301 -14.12 -11.39 4.56
CA CYS A 301 -13.79 -11.74 3.18
C CYS A 301 -13.93 -10.53 2.24
N ARG A 302 -15.04 -9.77 2.34
CA ARG A 302 -15.27 -8.54 1.57
C ARG A 302 -14.19 -7.51 1.83
N CYS A 303 -13.95 -7.18 3.10
CA CYS A 303 -12.92 -6.23 3.50
C CYS A 303 -11.57 -6.61 2.90
N ARG A 304 -11.21 -7.91 2.91
CA ARG A 304 -9.97 -8.39 2.32
C ARG A 304 -9.92 -8.26 0.80
N VAL A 305 -10.97 -8.67 0.08
CA VAL A 305 -11.04 -8.50 -1.38
C VAL A 305 -10.90 -7.04 -1.77
N HIS A 306 -11.65 -6.15 -1.13
CA HIS A 306 -11.65 -4.73 -1.46
C HIS A 306 -10.35 -4.02 -1.05
N ALA A 307 -9.79 -4.35 0.11
CA ALA A 307 -8.54 -3.77 0.59
C ALA A 307 -7.34 -4.14 -0.27
N LEU A 308 -7.38 -5.30 -0.95
CA LEU A 308 -6.28 -5.78 -1.79
C LEU A 308 -6.53 -5.54 -3.28
N THR A 309 -7.60 -4.81 -3.62
CA THR A 309 -7.93 -4.41 -5.00
C THR A 309 -7.47 -2.97 -5.26
N PRO A 310 -6.66 -2.70 -6.30
CA PRO A 310 -6.26 -3.62 -7.38
C PRO A 310 -5.00 -4.46 -7.08
N TRP A 311 -4.23 -4.10 -6.04
CA TRP A 311 -2.98 -4.75 -5.69
C TRP A 311 -2.92 -5.12 -4.21
N PRO A 312 -2.41 -6.32 -3.84
CA PRO A 312 -1.86 -7.38 -4.72
C PRO A 312 -2.89 -8.14 -5.58
N GLY A 313 -4.18 -7.91 -5.32
CA GLY A 313 -5.31 -8.67 -5.86
C GLY A 313 -5.57 -9.94 -5.05
N VAL A 314 -6.82 -10.40 -5.04
CA VAL A 314 -7.22 -11.66 -4.41
C VAL A 314 -7.50 -12.69 -5.49
N ASP A 315 -6.61 -13.68 -5.62
CA ASP A 315 -6.78 -14.80 -6.54
C ASP A 315 -7.38 -16.00 -5.82
N VAL A 316 -8.35 -16.67 -6.45
CA VAL A 316 -9.03 -17.87 -5.98
C VAL A 316 -9.11 -18.91 -7.08
N ARG A 317 -9.42 -20.15 -6.72
CA ARG A 317 -9.80 -21.21 -7.67
C ARG A 317 -11.29 -21.49 -7.56
N CYS A 318 -12.02 -21.36 -8.66
CA CYS A 318 -13.37 -21.88 -8.83
C CYS A 318 -13.27 -23.30 -9.41
N GLY A 319 -13.24 -24.32 -8.56
CA GLY A 319 -12.88 -25.68 -8.97
C GLY A 319 -11.46 -25.75 -9.57
N ALA A 320 -11.37 -26.06 -10.86
CA ALA A 320 -10.10 -26.08 -11.60
C ALA A 320 -9.69 -24.71 -12.17
N GLU A 321 -10.58 -23.72 -12.16
CA GLU A 321 -10.36 -22.47 -12.88
C GLU A 321 -9.84 -21.35 -11.96
N PRO A 322 -8.67 -20.75 -12.24
CA PRO A 322 -8.22 -19.57 -11.52
C PRO A 322 -9.09 -18.35 -11.86
N LEU A 323 -9.37 -17.53 -10.85
CA LEU A 323 -10.19 -16.34 -10.96
C LEU A 323 -9.71 -15.29 -9.96
N ARG A 324 -9.65 -14.03 -10.37
CA ARG A 324 -9.41 -12.91 -9.45
C ARG A 324 -10.73 -12.30 -9.01
N LEU A 325 -10.89 -12.07 -7.72
CA LEU A 325 -12.03 -11.34 -7.16
C LEU A 325 -11.68 -9.85 -7.12
N LEU A 326 -12.60 -9.01 -7.63
CA LEU A 326 -12.39 -7.56 -7.69
C LEU A 326 -13.41 -6.81 -6.83
N ARG A 327 -14.69 -7.22 -6.92
CA ARG A 327 -15.76 -6.62 -6.12
C ARG A 327 -16.77 -7.65 -5.67
N VAL A 328 -17.15 -7.56 -4.41
CA VAL A 328 -18.03 -8.50 -3.73
C VAL A 328 -18.95 -7.77 -2.76
N GLN A 329 -20.04 -8.44 -2.36
CA GLN A 329 -20.97 -7.97 -1.36
C GLN A 329 -21.13 -9.04 -0.29
N ASP A 330 -20.99 -8.66 0.98
CA ASP A 330 -21.35 -9.50 2.11
C ASP A 330 -22.87 -9.56 2.27
N LEU A 331 -23.37 -10.76 2.52
CA LEU A 331 -24.76 -11.07 2.81
C LEU A 331 -24.85 -11.59 4.24
N GLU A 332 -25.72 -10.96 5.01
CA GLU A 332 -26.05 -11.38 6.37
C GLU A 332 -26.84 -12.70 6.38
N PRO A 333 -26.88 -13.41 7.52
CA PRO A 333 -27.58 -14.67 7.63
C PRO A 333 -29.07 -14.53 7.27
N ASP A 334 -29.51 -15.16 6.18
CA ASP A 334 -30.93 -15.45 5.99
C ASP A 334 -31.26 -16.74 6.76
N ALA A 335 -32.25 -16.67 7.65
CA ALA A 335 -32.44 -17.54 8.80
C ALA A 335 -32.65 -19.05 8.48
N GLN A 336 -32.78 -19.42 7.20
CA GLN A 336 -33.16 -20.79 6.82
C GLN A 336 -32.33 -21.46 5.70
N GLN A 337 -31.47 -20.73 4.95
CA GLN A 337 -30.75 -21.34 3.80
C GLN A 337 -29.22 -21.22 3.83
N LEU A 338 -28.64 -20.27 4.57
CA LEU A 338 -27.18 -20.08 4.59
C LEU A 338 -26.44 -20.96 5.62
N THR A 339 -27.16 -21.54 6.58
CA THR A 339 -26.56 -22.16 7.78
C THR A 339 -26.01 -23.59 7.59
N VAL A 340 -26.25 -24.23 6.45
CA VAL A 340 -25.95 -25.68 6.26
C VAL A 340 -24.80 -25.95 5.27
N ALA A 341 -24.31 -24.93 4.56
CA ALA A 341 -23.30 -25.13 3.53
C ALA A 341 -21.86 -24.92 4.04
N PRO A 342 -20.90 -25.80 3.69
CA PRO A 342 -19.50 -25.61 4.05
C PRO A 342 -18.90 -24.34 3.41
N PRO A 343 -18.08 -23.56 4.15
CA PRO A 343 -17.37 -22.39 3.62
C PRO A 343 -16.65 -22.65 2.30
N GLY A 344 -16.73 -21.69 1.38
CA GLY A 344 -16.22 -21.77 0.01
C GLY A 344 -17.16 -22.48 -0.97
N GLN A 345 -18.29 -23.05 -0.56
CA GLN A 345 -19.23 -23.66 -1.50
C GLN A 345 -20.08 -22.60 -2.23
N LEU A 346 -20.19 -22.72 -3.56
CA LEU A 346 -21.10 -21.92 -4.38
C LEU A 346 -22.56 -22.37 -4.15
N LEU A 347 -23.37 -21.51 -3.54
CA LEU A 347 -24.77 -21.74 -3.17
C LEU A 347 -25.72 -21.43 -4.32
N ASP A 348 -25.45 -20.33 -5.03
CA ASP A 348 -26.17 -19.90 -6.21
C ASP A 348 -25.15 -19.54 -7.29
N ALA A 349 -25.14 -20.28 -8.39
CA ALA A 349 -24.23 -20.04 -9.48
C ALA A 349 -24.59 -18.80 -10.31
N ALA A 350 -25.89 -18.55 -10.54
CA ALA A 350 -26.32 -17.39 -11.33
C ALA A 350 -25.97 -16.09 -10.61
N GLU A 351 -26.21 -16.03 -9.31
CA GLU A 351 -25.94 -14.86 -8.49
C GLU A 351 -24.52 -14.82 -7.90
N GLY A 352 -23.77 -15.92 -7.96
CA GLY A 352 -22.38 -15.96 -7.48
C GLY A 352 -22.28 -15.91 -5.97
N VAL A 353 -23.18 -16.60 -5.27
CA VAL A 353 -23.25 -16.57 -3.80
C VAL A 353 -22.41 -17.71 -3.22
N ILE A 354 -21.37 -17.38 -2.45
CA ILE A 354 -20.44 -18.32 -1.82
C ILE A 354 -20.69 -18.36 -0.31
N ALA A 355 -20.78 -19.55 0.27
CA ALA A 355 -20.86 -19.70 1.73
C ALA A 355 -19.58 -19.23 2.42
N CYS A 356 -19.74 -18.51 3.53
CA CYS A 356 -18.69 -18.09 4.44
C CYS A 356 -18.97 -18.62 5.86
N ALA A 357 -18.04 -18.44 6.79
CA ALA A 357 -18.28 -18.85 8.18
C ALA A 357 -19.40 -18.05 8.86
N GLY A 358 -19.95 -18.62 9.94
CA GLY A 358 -20.99 -17.98 10.75
C GLY A 358 -22.36 -17.89 10.06
N GLY A 359 -22.61 -18.69 9.01
CA GLY A 359 -23.87 -18.64 8.25
C GLY A 359 -24.02 -17.39 7.39
N THR A 360 -22.91 -16.70 7.11
CA THR A 360 -22.86 -15.53 6.19
C THR A 360 -22.52 -15.99 4.78
N ALA A 361 -22.72 -15.13 3.78
CA ALA A 361 -22.35 -15.44 2.40
C ALA A 361 -21.75 -14.25 1.66
N LEU A 362 -20.94 -14.52 0.64
CA LEU A 362 -20.31 -13.52 -0.20
C LEU A 362 -20.88 -13.61 -1.61
N ARG A 363 -21.48 -12.53 -2.10
CA ARG A 363 -21.93 -12.41 -3.49
C ARG A 363 -20.82 -11.81 -4.35
N LEU A 364 -20.48 -12.50 -5.44
CA LEU A 364 -19.53 -12.01 -6.43
C LEU A 364 -20.21 -11.00 -7.36
N LEU A 365 -19.62 -9.80 -7.50
CA LEU A 365 -20.14 -8.75 -8.38
C LEU A 365 -19.25 -8.63 -9.62
N GLU A 366 -17.94 -8.49 -9.41
CA GLU A 366 -16.95 -8.28 -10.46
C GLU A 366 -15.74 -9.20 -10.26
N VAL A 367 -15.33 -9.86 -11.33
CA VAL A 367 -14.25 -10.84 -11.35
C VAL A 367 -13.37 -10.66 -12.58
N GLN A 368 -12.16 -11.21 -12.53
CA GLN A 368 -11.25 -11.18 -13.67
C GLN A 368 -10.64 -12.57 -13.92
N PRO A 369 -11.02 -13.22 -15.03
CA PRO A 369 -10.35 -14.43 -15.49
C PRO A 369 -8.93 -14.13 -15.99
N PRO A 370 -8.01 -15.12 -15.96
CA PRO A 370 -6.65 -14.93 -16.44
C PRO A 370 -6.61 -14.47 -17.90
N GLY A 371 -5.85 -13.41 -18.16
CA GLY A 371 -5.67 -12.85 -19.50
C GLY A 371 -6.93 -12.21 -20.10
N LYS A 372 -7.97 -11.95 -19.30
CA LYS A 372 -9.19 -11.25 -19.71
C LYS A 372 -9.34 -9.93 -18.95
N ASN A 373 -10.19 -9.05 -19.47
CA ASN A 373 -10.60 -7.84 -18.77
C ASN A 373 -11.52 -8.20 -17.58
N PRO A 374 -11.60 -7.33 -16.56
CA PRO A 374 -12.66 -7.39 -15.56
C PRO A 374 -14.04 -7.50 -16.19
N MET A 375 -14.93 -8.29 -15.58
CA MET A 375 -16.30 -8.50 -16.05
C MET A 375 -17.25 -8.78 -14.89
N ALA A 376 -18.55 -8.57 -15.12
CA ALA A 376 -19.57 -8.93 -14.16
C ALA A 376 -19.63 -10.46 -13.94
N TRP A 377 -19.90 -10.89 -12.71
CA TRP A 377 -20.02 -12.32 -12.38
C TRP A 377 -20.99 -13.06 -13.32
N ARG A 378 -22.17 -12.49 -13.57
CA ARG A 378 -23.19 -13.10 -14.44
C ARG A 378 -22.69 -13.33 -15.86
N GLU A 379 -21.79 -12.49 -16.37
CA GLU A 379 -21.19 -12.67 -17.69
C GLU A 379 -20.16 -13.81 -17.67
N TYR A 380 -19.31 -13.84 -16.64
CA TYR A 380 -18.36 -14.94 -16.43
C TYR A 380 -19.07 -16.29 -16.33
N GLN A 381 -20.15 -16.37 -15.55
CA GLN A 381 -20.90 -17.61 -15.33
C GLN A 381 -21.63 -18.09 -16.58
N ARG A 382 -22.27 -17.19 -17.36
CA ARG A 382 -22.92 -17.56 -18.63
C ARG A 382 -21.97 -18.24 -19.61
N GLY A 383 -20.72 -17.78 -19.69
CA GLY A 383 -19.71 -18.39 -20.54
C GLY A 383 -19.16 -19.74 -20.06
N ARG A 384 -19.56 -20.19 -18.85
CA ARG A 384 -19.05 -21.39 -18.17
C ARG A 384 -20.15 -22.14 -17.42
N ALA A 385 -21.38 -22.07 -17.92
CA ALA A 385 -22.56 -22.58 -17.20
C ALA A 385 -22.48 -24.10 -16.93
N ASP A 386 -21.69 -24.84 -17.71
CA ASP A 386 -21.39 -26.26 -17.54
C ASP A 386 -20.41 -26.56 -16.40
N ARG A 387 -19.57 -25.58 -16.01
CA ARG A 387 -18.48 -25.74 -15.03
C ARG A 387 -18.70 -24.98 -13.73
N VAL A 388 -19.40 -23.85 -13.81
CA VAL A 388 -19.72 -22.98 -12.67
C VAL A 388 -21.16 -23.26 -12.29
N VAL A 389 -21.34 -24.31 -11.50
CA VAL A 389 -22.64 -24.82 -11.03
C VAL A 389 -22.70 -24.84 -9.50
N ARG A 390 -23.91 -24.90 -8.95
CA ARG A 390 -24.12 -25.03 -7.51
C ARG A 390 -23.31 -26.19 -6.95
N GLY A 391 -22.65 -25.97 -5.82
CA GLY A 391 -21.82 -26.96 -5.13
C GLY A 391 -20.34 -26.90 -5.48
N VAL A 392 -19.94 -26.19 -6.55
CA VAL A 392 -18.53 -25.95 -6.88
C VAL A 392 -17.83 -25.26 -5.71
N ARG A 393 -16.58 -25.66 -5.44
CA ARG A 393 -15.77 -25.13 -4.36
C ARG A 393 -14.91 -23.97 -4.84
N PHE A 394 -14.97 -22.88 -4.12
CA PHE A 394 -14.03 -21.78 -4.15
C PHE A 394 -12.95 -22.01 -3.12
N GLU A 395 -11.73 -22.12 -3.60
CA GLU A 395 -10.55 -22.25 -2.77
C GLU A 395 -9.77 -20.94 -2.84
N GLY A 396 -9.69 -20.29 -1.70
CA GLY A 396 -8.68 -19.27 -1.44
C GLY A 396 -7.69 -19.78 -0.40
N GLY A 397 -6.87 -18.88 0.13
CA GLY A 397 -5.91 -19.17 1.17
C GLY A 397 -4.48 -18.82 0.77
N PRO A 398 -3.57 -18.69 1.74
CA PRO A 398 -2.17 -18.47 1.43
C PRO A 398 -1.67 -19.61 0.53
N PRO A 399 -0.73 -19.36 -0.40
CA PRO A 399 -0.08 -20.44 -1.13
C PRO A 399 0.43 -21.48 -0.11
N PRO A 400 0.33 -22.79 -0.39
CA PRO A 400 0.82 -23.82 0.52
C PRO A 400 2.29 -23.51 0.88
N CYS A 401 2.60 -23.52 2.18
CA CYS A 401 3.93 -23.23 2.71
C CYS A 401 5.00 -24.19 2.18
#